data_AF-A0A662MGM1-F1
#
_entry.id   AF-A0A662MGM1-F1
#
_cell.length_a   1.000
_cell.length_b   1.000
_cell.length_c   1.000
_cell.angle_alpha   90.00
_cell.angle_beta   90.00
_cell.angle_gamma   90.00
#
_symmetry.space_group_name_H-M   'P 1'
#
loop_
_entity.id
_entity.type
_entity.pdbx_description
1 polymer ?
#
loop_
_entity_poly.entity_id
_entity_poly.type
_entity_poly.pdbx_seq_one_letter_code
_entity_poly.pdbx_strand_id
1 'polypeptide(L)'
;MHLLLDFFPILFPFAYFLSKYFWGKTQRSKRTIFLGYLILILWAIATCVHEFRERDYGNVMILLMVLFFAFYLIIFRKEILLWGFVPQMISIMVLLYFPLKIMDNYTHMITYGTAYFTYLLTKLFFEDNLYIGLANSKVFIKGIKNVYYFTFACTGIQSIAIVVSPLMATHSRVCLKRAVYIAGLIYVLNIMRGALIILLVERLSWDYYLVHTILMKGFSIVVIMIIFYYVLVSCEELTHKFKELSRKIFRMSKIL
;
A
#
# COMPACT_ATOMS: atom_id res chain seq x y z
N MET A 1 6.45 -18.57 -13.42
CA MET A 1 6.24 -18.84 -11.98
C MET A 1 5.80 -17.60 -11.19
N HIS A 2 6.28 -16.39 -11.52
CA HIS A 2 5.89 -15.13 -10.85
C HIS A 2 4.39 -14.78 -10.93
N LEU A 3 3.76 -14.94 -12.11
CA LEU A 3 2.34 -14.63 -12.30
C LEU A 3 1.41 -15.38 -11.33
N LEU A 4 1.65 -16.67 -11.11
CA LEU A 4 0.82 -17.48 -10.22
C LEU A 4 0.87 -16.99 -8.77
N LEU A 5 2.05 -16.66 -8.24
CA LEU A 5 2.18 -16.12 -6.88
C LEU A 5 1.47 -14.77 -6.74
N ASP A 6 1.47 -13.93 -7.78
CA ASP A 6 0.83 -12.61 -7.72
C ASP A 6 -0.70 -12.66 -7.80
N PHE A 7 -1.29 -13.76 -8.27
CA PHE A 7 -2.74 -13.97 -8.27
C PHE A 7 -3.31 -14.44 -6.93
N PHE A 8 -2.51 -15.09 -6.07
CA PHE A 8 -3.01 -15.71 -4.84
C PHE A 8 -3.72 -14.73 -3.90
N PRO A 9 -3.23 -13.48 -3.73
CA PRO A 9 -3.91 -12.53 -2.85
C PRO A 9 -5.31 -12.17 -3.31
N ILE A 10 -5.59 -12.19 -4.62
CA ILE A 10 -6.92 -11.90 -5.21
C ILE A 10 -7.96 -12.96 -4.80
N LEU A 11 -7.53 -14.17 -4.43
CA LEU A 11 -8.44 -15.19 -3.92
C LEU A 11 -9.11 -14.79 -2.60
N PHE A 12 -8.48 -13.92 -1.80
CA PHE A 12 -9.07 -13.43 -0.54
C PHE A 12 -10.35 -12.60 -0.75
N PRO A 13 -10.35 -11.49 -1.54
CA PRO A 13 -11.57 -10.74 -1.78
C PRO A 13 -12.64 -11.60 -2.45
N PHE A 14 -12.26 -12.51 -3.36
CA PHE A 14 -13.22 -13.45 -3.95
C PHE A 14 -13.87 -14.33 -2.88
N ALA A 15 -13.08 -14.96 -2.02
CA ALA A 15 -13.56 -15.77 -0.90
C ALA A 15 -14.45 -14.96 0.07
N TYR A 16 -14.07 -13.72 0.38
CA TYR A 16 -14.84 -12.84 1.26
C TYR A 16 -16.18 -12.42 0.65
N PHE A 17 -16.21 -11.93 -0.59
CA PHE A 17 -17.46 -11.49 -1.23
C PHE A 17 -18.39 -12.65 -1.53
N LEU A 18 -17.86 -13.79 -2.03
CA LEU A 18 -18.64 -15.01 -2.20
C LEU A 18 -19.28 -15.43 -0.88
N SER A 19 -18.49 -15.44 0.20
CA SER A 19 -18.95 -15.77 1.54
C SER A 19 -20.04 -14.84 2.05
N LYS A 20 -19.85 -13.53 1.89
CA LYS A 20 -20.79 -12.50 2.34
C LYS A 20 -22.12 -12.56 1.60
N TYR A 21 -22.10 -12.71 0.27
CA TYR A 21 -23.30 -12.64 -0.57
C TYR A 21 -24.07 -13.95 -0.66
N PHE A 22 -23.38 -15.11 -0.72
CA PHE A 22 -24.06 -16.41 -0.85
C PHE A 22 -24.39 -17.06 0.50
N TRP A 23 -23.51 -16.90 1.50
CA TRP A 23 -23.61 -17.64 2.76
C TRP A 23 -23.90 -16.76 3.98
N GLY A 24 -23.95 -15.43 3.83
CA GLY A 24 -24.34 -14.50 4.89
C GLY A 24 -23.56 -14.69 6.19
N LYS A 25 -24.28 -14.85 7.32
CA LYS A 25 -23.71 -15.06 8.67
C LYS A 25 -23.59 -16.54 9.08
N THR A 26 -23.51 -17.47 8.13
CA THR A 26 -23.42 -18.91 8.45
C THR A 26 -22.01 -19.35 8.88
N GLN A 27 -21.90 -20.53 9.48
CA GLN A 27 -20.61 -21.14 9.83
C GLN A 27 -19.74 -21.42 8.59
N ARG A 28 -20.36 -21.72 7.44
CA ARG A 28 -19.66 -21.86 6.15
C ARG A 28 -18.97 -20.56 5.75
N SER A 29 -19.65 -19.43 5.90
CA SER A 29 -19.09 -18.11 5.61
C SER A 29 -17.81 -17.80 6.42
N LYS A 30 -17.83 -18.12 7.72
CA LYS A 30 -16.66 -17.97 8.61
C LYS A 30 -15.48 -18.85 8.19
N ARG A 31 -15.73 -20.10 7.79
CA ARG A 31 -14.70 -21.04 7.32
C ARG A 31 -14.05 -20.55 6.02
N THR A 32 -14.85 -20.06 5.07
CA THR A 32 -14.34 -19.52 3.80
C THR A 32 -13.46 -18.29 4.00
N ILE A 33 -13.86 -17.37 4.88
CA ILE A 33 -13.03 -16.19 5.23
C ILE A 33 -11.71 -16.63 5.88
N PHE A 34 -11.75 -17.62 6.77
CA PHE A 34 -10.55 -18.16 7.42
C PHE A 34 -9.60 -18.82 6.41
N LEU A 35 -10.13 -19.58 5.46
CA LEU A 35 -9.33 -20.15 4.37
C LEU A 35 -8.65 -19.05 3.53
N GLY A 36 -9.35 -17.94 3.27
CA GLY A 36 -8.77 -16.77 2.62
C GLY A 36 -7.55 -16.23 3.39
N TYR A 37 -7.63 -16.08 4.71
CA TYR A 37 -6.49 -15.62 5.51
C TYR A 37 -5.30 -16.58 5.42
N LEU A 38 -5.56 -17.89 5.39
CA LEU A 38 -4.52 -18.89 5.23
C LEU A 38 -3.81 -18.76 3.87
N ILE A 39 -4.56 -18.49 2.80
CA ILE A 39 -3.98 -18.21 1.46
C ILE A 39 -3.08 -16.97 1.51
N LEU A 40 -3.53 -15.88 2.16
CA LEU A 40 -2.71 -14.67 2.30
C LEU A 40 -1.42 -14.91 3.10
N ILE A 41 -1.48 -15.73 4.14
CA ILE A 41 -0.31 -16.08 4.95
C ILE A 41 0.67 -16.93 4.13
N LEU A 42 0.19 -17.95 3.42
CA LEU A 42 1.04 -18.76 2.54
C LEU A 42 1.71 -17.90 1.46
N TRP A 43 0.96 -16.96 0.88
CA TRP A 43 1.52 -15.98 -0.06
C TRP A 43 2.60 -15.10 0.58
N ALA A 44 2.35 -14.57 1.77
CA ALA A 44 3.32 -13.73 2.48
C ALA A 44 4.59 -14.50 2.87
N ILE A 45 4.47 -15.78 3.26
CA ILE A 45 5.62 -16.67 3.49
C ILE A 45 6.43 -16.86 2.20
N ALA A 46 5.76 -17.15 1.08
CA ALA A 46 6.44 -17.30 -0.21
C ALA A 46 7.13 -16.01 -0.67
N THR A 47 6.51 -14.86 -0.41
CA THR A 47 7.10 -13.54 -0.69
C THR A 47 8.31 -13.29 0.20
N CYS A 48 8.26 -13.65 1.48
CA CYS A 48 9.41 -13.56 2.38
C CYS A 48 10.61 -14.37 1.88
N VAL A 49 10.39 -15.58 1.36
CA VAL A 49 11.47 -16.40 0.77
C VAL A 49 12.03 -15.75 -0.50
N HIS A 50 11.17 -15.13 -1.32
CA HIS A 50 11.61 -14.43 -2.52
C HIS A 50 12.45 -13.19 -2.20
N GLU A 51 11.96 -12.31 -1.33
CA GLU A 51 12.69 -11.09 -0.90
C GLU A 51 14.03 -11.44 -0.23
N PHE A 52 14.08 -12.55 0.52
CA PHE A 52 15.33 -13.05 1.10
C PHE A 52 16.35 -13.47 0.03
N ARG A 53 15.90 -14.08 -1.08
CA ARG A 53 16.78 -14.42 -2.22
C ARG A 53 17.28 -13.17 -2.95
N GLU A 54 16.45 -12.13 -3.05
CA GLU A 54 16.81 -10.81 -3.60
C GLU A 54 17.67 -9.97 -2.65
N ARG A 55 17.96 -10.47 -1.44
CA ARG A 55 18.74 -9.79 -0.38
C ARG A 55 18.10 -8.47 0.10
N ASP A 56 16.78 -8.31 -0.06
CA ASP A 56 16.04 -7.19 0.52
C ASP A 56 15.62 -7.53 1.97
N TYR A 57 16.60 -7.50 2.87
CA TYR A 57 16.39 -7.83 4.29
C TYR A 57 15.40 -6.89 4.99
N GLY A 58 15.22 -5.67 4.49
CA GLY A 58 14.26 -4.71 5.03
C GLY A 58 12.82 -5.18 4.83
N ASN A 59 12.47 -5.57 3.59
CA ASN A 59 11.15 -6.12 3.29
C ASN A 59 10.91 -7.45 4.01
N VAL A 60 11.93 -8.31 4.14
CA VAL A 60 11.85 -9.57 4.89
C VAL A 60 11.46 -9.32 6.35
N MET A 61 12.12 -8.40 7.04
CA MET A 61 11.82 -8.11 8.45
C MET A 61 10.39 -7.58 8.62
N ILE A 62 9.94 -6.68 7.74
CA ILE A 62 8.57 -6.15 7.77
C ILE A 62 7.54 -7.26 7.53
N LEU A 63 7.76 -8.11 6.53
CA LEU A 63 6.87 -9.24 6.23
C LEU A 63 6.80 -10.23 7.39
N LEU A 64 7.93 -10.54 8.03
CA LEU A 64 7.95 -11.39 9.22
C LEU A 64 7.15 -10.79 10.38
N MET A 65 7.29 -9.49 10.66
CA MET A 65 6.49 -8.82 11.70
C MET A 65 4.98 -8.91 11.40
N VAL A 66 4.59 -8.70 10.13
CA VAL A 66 3.19 -8.83 9.70
C VAL A 66 2.70 -10.27 9.84
N LEU A 67 3.52 -11.27 9.47
CA LEU A 67 3.20 -12.68 9.63
C LEU A 67 3.01 -13.04 11.10
N PHE A 68 3.93 -12.64 11.99
CA PHE A 68 3.80 -12.87 13.44
C PHE A 68 2.53 -12.24 13.99
N PHE A 69 2.21 -11.01 13.59
CA PHE A 69 0.98 -10.35 14.01
C PHE A 69 -0.27 -11.07 13.48
N ALA A 70 -0.26 -11.52 12.22
CA ALA A 70 -1.35 -12.30 11.65
C ALA A 70 -1.55 -13.64 12.36
N PHE A 71 -0.47 -14.35 12.68
CA PHE A 71 -0.51 -15.58 13.48
C PHE A 71 -1.07 -15.33 14.88
N TYR A 72 -0.65 -14.25 15.54
CA TYR A 72 -1.21 -13.84 16.82
C TYR A 72 -2.74 -13.64 16.73
N LEU A 73 -3.22 -12.94 15.70
CA LEU A 73 -4.66 -12.74 15.49
C LEU A 73 -5.39 -14.06 15.21
N ILE A 74 -4.79 -14.98 14.46
CA ILE A 74 -5.38 -16.30 14.17
C ILE A 74 -5.46 -17.16 15.42
N ILE A 75 -4.46 -17.14 16.29
CA ILE A 75 -4.45 -18.02 17.47
C ILE A 75 -5.30 -17.43 18.58
N PHE A 76 -5.07 -16.15 18.92
CA PHE A 76 -5.57 -15.55 20.16
C PHE A 76 -6.76 -14.60 19.98
N ARG A 77 -7.04 -14.14 18.75
CA ARG A 77 -8.06 -13.10 18.49
C ARG A 77 -8.86 -13.34 17.19
N LYS A 78 -9.30 -14.58 16.96
CA LYS A 78 -10.05 -14.99 15.74
C LYS A 78 -11.29 -14.15 15.44
N GLU A 79 -11.95 -13.65 16.48
CA GLU A 79 -13.10 -12.75 16.38
C GLU A 79 -12.82 -11.44 15.62
N ILE A 80 -11.58 -10.94 15.68
CA ILE A 80 -11.16 -9.73 14.97
C ILE A 80 -11.10 -9.99 13.46
N LEU A 81 -10.57 -11.14 13.06
CA LEU A 81 -10.44 -11.54 11.66
C LEU A 81 -11.81 -11.74 10.99
N LEU A 82 -12.82 -12.12 11.78
CA LEU A 82 -14.20 -12.29 11.31
C LEU A 82 -15.07 -11.04 11.51
N TRP A 83 -14.55 -10.00 12.16
CA TRP A 83 -15.28 -8.76 12.36
C TRP A 83 -15.32 -8.00 11.04
N GLY A 84 -16.49 -7.98 10.37
CA GLY A 84 -16.66 -7.65 8.95
C GLY A 84 -15.93 -6.42 8.40
N PHE A 85 -15.57 -5.45 9.25
CA PHE A 85 -14.69 -4.32 8.91
C PHE A 85 -13.29 -4.76 8.45
N VAL A 86 -12.62 -5.67 9.19
CA VAL A 86 -11.24 -6.11 8.91
C VAL A 86 -11.11 -6.88 7.58
N PRO A 87 -11.88 -7.96 7.31
CA PRO A 87 -11.79 -8.66 6.04
C PRO A 87 -12.26 -7.79 4.87
N GLN A 88 -13.16 -6.83 5.09
CA GLN A 88 -13.54 -5.87 4.06
C GLN A 88 -12.40 -4.91 3.73
N MET A 89 -11.75 -4.33 4.74
CA MET A 89 -10.59 -3.46 4.58
C MET A 89 -9.49 -4.17 3.79
N ILE A 90 -9.13 -5.40 4.20
CA ILE A 90 -8.12 -6.22 3.51
C ILE A 90 -8.55 -6.53 2.07
N SER A 91 -9.82 -6.89 1.84
CA SER A 91 -10.33 -7.14 0.49
C SER A 91 -10.19 -5.92 -0.42
N ILE A 92 -10.55 -4.73 0.08
CA ILE A 92 -10.43 -3.48 -0.68
C ILE A 92 -8.96 -3.16 -0.94
N MET A 93 -8.09 -3.32 0.06
CA MET A 93 -6.65 -3.09 -0.09
C MET A 93 -6.06 -3.99 -1.17
N VAL A 94 -6.40 -5.28 -1.15
CA VAL A 94 -5.97 -6.25 -2.17
C VAL A 94 -6.49 -5.85 -3.56
N LEU A 95 -7.76 -5.48 -3.68
CA LEU A 95 -8.36 -5.09 -4.97
C LEU A 95 -7.82 -3.76 -5.50
N LEU A 96 -7.35 -2.85 -4.65
CA LEU A 96 -6.69 -1.63 -5.09
C LEU A 96 -5.27 -1.89 -5.57
N TYR A 97 -4.54 -2.80 -4.92
CA TYR A 97 -3.12 -3.01 -5.18
C TYR A 97 -2.82 -4.07 -6.24
N PHE A 98 -3.42 -5.27 -6.13
CA PHE A 98 -3.02 -6.43 -6.94
C PHE A 98 -3.45 -6.39 -8.40
N PRO A 99 -4.67 -5.93 -8.77
CA PRO A 99 -5.02 -5.74 -10.17
C PRO A 99 -4.04 -4.80 -10.87
N LEU A 100 -3.61 -3.72 -10.20
CA LEU A 100 -2.61 -2.80 -10.75
C LEU A 100 -1.24 -3.48 -10.87
N LYS A 101 -0.84 -4.32 -9.91
CA LYS A 101 0.40 -5.11 -10.01
C LYS A 101 0.42 -6.06 -11.21
N ILE A 102 -0.72 -6.66 -11.57
CA ILE A 102 -0.82 -7.66 -12.65
C ILE A 102 -1.00 -7.00 -14.02
N MET A 103 -1.66 -5.85 -14.08
CA MET A 103 -1.91 -5.15 -15.33
C MET A 103 -0.80 -4.14 -15.62
N ASP A 104 0.28 -4.62 -16.23
CA ASP A 104 1.46 -3.83 -16.60
C ASP A 104 1.09 -2.51 -17.32
N ASN A 105 0.11 -2.53 -18.23
CA ASN A 105 -0.28 -1.35 -19.00
C ASN A 105 -0.85 -0.20 -18.13
N TYR A 106 -1.64 -0.50 -17.09
CA TYR A 106 -2.21 0.53 -16.23
C TYR A 106 -1.18 1.10 -15.26
N THR A 107 -0.30 0.24 -14.73
CA THR A 107 0.83 0.70 -13.94
C THR A 107 1.81 1.52 -14.75
N HIS A 108 2.03 1.19 -16.03
CA HIS A 108 2.81 2.03 -16.95
C HIS A 108 2.18 3.40 -17.15
N MET A 109 0.87 3.50 -17.38
CA MET A 109 0.20 4.80 -17.57
C MET A 109 0.32 5.69 -16.32
N ILE A 110 0.03 5.15 -15.13
CA ILE A 110 0.10 5.93 -13.88
C ILE A 110 1.56 6.30 -13.56
N THR A 111 2.50 5.39 -13.82
CA THR A 111 3.94 5.64 -13.65
C THR A 111 4.44 6.70 -14.62
N TYR A 112 4.02 6.65 -15.88
CA TYR A 112 4.34 7.63 -16.89
C TYR A 112 3.79 9.01 -16.52
N GLY A 113 2.50 9.09 -16.13
CA GLY A 113 1.91 10.33 -15.67
C GLY A 113 2.67 10.94 -14.49
N THR A 114 3.03 10.11 -13.50
CA THR A 114 3.81 10.57 -12.35
C THR A 114 5.18 11.09 -12.77
N ALA A 115 5.90 10.36 -13.61
CA ALA A 115 7.21 10.76 -14.12
C ALA A 115 7.11 12.04 -14.96
N TYR A 116 6.08 12.17 -15.80
CA TYR A 116 5.83 13.34 -16.62
C TYR A 116 5.56 14.59 -15.78
N PHE A 117 4.66 14.51 -14.79
CA PHE A 117 4.41 15.64 -13.89
C PHE A 117 5.62 15.94 -12.99
N THR A 118 6.37 14.92 -12.60
CA THR A 118 7.63 15.12 -11.88
C THR A 118 8.63 15.88 -12.74
N TYR A 119 8.77 15.49 -14.01
CA TYR A 119 9.60 16.17 -15.00
C TYR A 119 9.17 17.63 -15.20
N LEU A 120 7.88 17.91 -15.35
CA LEU A 120 7.38 19.28 -15.50
C LEU A 120 7.71 20.12 -14.26
N LEU A 121 7.53 19.56 -13.06
CA LEU A 121 7.84 20.24 -11.81
C LEU A 121 9.34 20.50 -11.66
N THR A 122 10.19 19.55 -12.04
CA THR A 122 11.65 19.73 -11.97
C THR A 122 12.17 20.66 -13.05
N LYS A 123 11.58 20.68 -14.25
CA LYS A 123 11.97 21.58 -15.35
C LYS A 123 11.93 23.06 -14.93
N LEU A 124 11.03 23.45 -14.02
CA LEU A 124 10.99 24.79 -13.44
C LEU A 124 12.31 25.21 -12.75
N PHE A 125 13.15 24.24 -12.36
CA PHE A 125 14.39 24.47 -11.63
C PHE A 125 15.65 24.17 -12.45
N PHE A 126 15.51 23.60 -13.65
CA PHE A 126 16.60 23.18 -14.52
C PHE A 126 16.26 23.59 -15.96
N GLU A 127 16.89 24.68 -16.42
CA GLU A 127 16.71 25.31 -17.75
C GLU A 127 17.20 24.38 -18.88
N ASP A 128 16.34 23.43 -19.26
CA ASP A 128 16.41 22.53 -20.44
C ASP A 128 17.39 21.34 -20.41
N ASN A 129 18.07 21.08 -19.30
CA ASN A 129 18.99 19.92 -19.19
C ASN A 129 18.33 18.59 -18.77
N LEU A 130 17.00 18.55 -18.65
CA LEU A 130 16.27 17.35 -18.26
C LEU A 130 15.54 16.74 -19.45
N TYR A 131 15.61 15.41 -19.55
CA TYR A 131 14.89 14.64 -20.56
C TYR A 131 14.11 13.49 -19.93
N ILE A 132 12.86 13.29 -20.36
CA ILE A 132 12.06 12.12 -20.01
C ILE A 132 12.09 11.10 -21.13
N GLY A 133 12.33 9.84 -20.80
CA GLY A 133 12.42 8.76 -21.77
C GLY A 133 11.79 7.46 -21.29
N LEU A 134 11.64 6.54 -22.23
CA LEU A 134 11.18 5.17 -22.01
C LEU A 134 12.29 4.22 -22.46
N ALA A 135 12.74 3.33 -21.57
CA ALA A 135 13.70 2.27 -21.90
C ALA A 135 13.30 0.98 -21.19
N ASN A 136 13.23 -0.14 -21.92
CA ASN A 136 12.84 -1.45 -21.38
C ASN A 136 11.53 -1.41 -20.56
N SER A 137 10.51 -0.73 -21.09
CA SER A 137 9.23 -0.46 -20.42
C SER A 137 9.31 0.33 -19.11
N LYS A 138 10.49 0.84 -18.73
CA LYS A 138 10.65 1.70 -17.55
C LYS A 138 10.68 3.16 -17.98
N VAL A 139 9.95 3.99 -17.24
CA VAL A 139 9.98 5.44 -17.43
C VAL A 139 11.16 5.99 -16.64
N PHE A 140 12.00 6.79 -17.30
CA PHE A 140 13.14 7.41 -16.65
C PHE A 140 13.20 8.91 -16.93
N ILE A 141 13.79 9.64 -16.00
CA ILE A 141 14.20 11.03 -16.19
C ILE A 141 15.73 11.03 -16.19
N LYS A 142 16.34 11.50 -17.27
CA LYS A 142 17.77 11.74 -17.34
C LYS A 142 18.04 13.15 -16.83
N GLY A 143 18.70 13.21 -15.68
CA GLY A 143 19.31 14.40 -15.12
C GLY A 143 20.64 14.74 -15.80
N ILE A 144 21.28 15.80 -15.31
CA ILE A 144 22.60 16.22 -15.77
C ILE A 144 23.64 15.14 -15.40
N LYS A 145 23.49 14.54 -14.21
CA LYS A 145 24.43 13.57 -13.63
C LYS A 145 23.88 12.14 -13.62
N ASN A 146 22.60 11.94 -13.29
CA ASN A 146 22.04 10.61 -13.06
C ASN A 146 20.79 10.29 -13.90
N VAL A 147 20.46 9.00 -13.99
CA VAL A 147 19.21 8.51 -14.58
C VAL A 147 18.31 7.98 -13.48
N TYR A 148 17.11 8.56 -13.35
CA TYR A 148 16.13 8.21 -12.33
C TYR A 148 15.05 7.33 -12.93
N TYR A 149 14.96 6.08 -12.47
CA TYR A 149 13.89 5.16 -12.86
C TYR A 149 12.68 5.34 -11.96
N PHE A 150 11.52 5.61 -12.56
CA PHE A 150 10.27 5.79 -11.83
C PHE A 150 9.51 4.48 -11.74
N THR A 151 9.10 4.13 -10.51
CA THR A 151 8.16 3.04 -10.23
C THR A 151 7.06 3.58 -9.32
N PHE A 152 5.96 4.05 -9.92
CA PHE A 152 4.84 4.54 -9.12
C PHE A 152 4.13 3.41 -8.35
N ALA A 153 4.17 2.21 -8.92
CA ALA A 153 3.45 1.03 -8.44
C ALA A 153 3.83 0.63 -7.00
N CYS A 154 5.10 0.79 -6.60
CA CYS A 154 5.60 0.20 -5.37
C CYS A 154 5.35 1.05 -4.12
N THR A 155 5.13 2.37 -4.21
CA THR A 155 5.01 3.22 -3.01
C THR A 155 3.76 4.10 -3.01
N GLY A 156 3.38 4.67 -4.17
CA GLY A 156 2.17 5.49 -4.28
C GLY A 156 0.90 4.65 -4.10
N ILE A 157 0.77 3.58 -4.89
CA ILE A 157 -0.41 2.70 -4.86
C ILE A 157 -0.54 1.99 -3.52
N GLN A 158 0.58 1.52 -2.94
CA GLN A 158 0.57 0.90 -1.60
C GLN A 158 0.06 1.89 -0.54
N SER A 159 0.54 3.13 -0.56
CA SER A 159 0.11 4.17 0.39
C SER A 159 -1.37 4.51 0.22
N ILE A 160 -1.85 4.61 -1.02
CA ILE A 160 -3.27 4.79 -1.32
C ILE A 160 -4.06 3.61 -0.76
N ALA A 161 -3.66 2.37 -1.03
CA ALA A 161 -4.37 1.18 -0.58
C ALA A 161 -4.44 1.12 0.96
N ILE A 162 -3.38 1.48 1.68
CA ILE A 162 -3.32 1.49 3.15
C ILE A 162 -4.28 2.54 3.74
N VAL A 163 -4.37 3.73 3.17
CA VAL A 163 -5.16 4.84 3.75
C VAL A 163 -6.61 4.84 3.25
N VAL A 164 -6.85 4.47 2.00
CA VAL A 164 -8.18 4.49 1.37
C VAL A 164 -9.01 3.26 1.72
N SER A 165 -8.39 2.08 1.83
CA SER A 165 -9.14 0.85 2.17
C SER A 165 -9.92 0.94 3.49
N PRO A 166 -9.39 1.46 4.62
CA PRO A 166 -10.18 1.60 5.84
C PRO A 166 -11.33 2.59 5.70
N LEU A 167 -11.15 3.68 4.92
CA LEU A 167 -12.20 4.66 4.65
C LEU A 167 -13.35 4.08 3.84
N MET A 168 -13.05 3.30 2.80
CA MET A 168 -14.07 2.64 2.00
C MET A 168 -14.77 1.52 2.78
N ALA A 169 -14.07 0.89 3.73
CA ALA A 169 -14.63 -0.18 4.56
C ALA A 169 -15.72 0.31 5.56
N THR A 170 -15.83 1.62 5.82
CA THR A 170 -16.89 2.15 6.71
C THR A 170 -18.25 2.24 6.01
N HIS A 171 -18.31 2.22 4.67
CA HIS A 171 -19.52 2.50 3.85
C HIS A 171 -20.13 3.89 4.01
N SER A 172 -19.48 4.80 4.73
CA SER A 172 -19.95 6.18 4.87
C SER A 172 -19.73 6.95 3.57
N ARG A 173 -20.76 7.67 3.11
CA ARG A 173 -20.62 8.58 1.95
C ARG A 173 -19.58 9.67 2.20
N VAL A 174 -19.48 10.17 3.43
CA VAL A 174 -18.51 11.22 3.80
C VAL A 174 -17.08 10.68 3.71
N CYS A 175 -16.85 9.48 4.24
CA CYS A 175 -15.52 8.87 4.25
C CYS A 175 -15.10 8.41 2.84
N LEU A 176 -16.06 7.97 2.00
CA LEU A 176 -15.80 7.67 0.59
C LEU A 176 -15.41 8.91 -0.23
N LYS A 177 -16.10 10.04 -0.05
CA LYS A 177 -15.71 11.30 -0.71
C LYS A 177 -14.27 11.68 -0.33
N ARG A 178 -13.94 11.61 0.97
CA ARG A 178 -12.59 11.90 1.46
C ARG A 178 -11.54 10.94 0.94
N ALA A 179 -11.87 9.67 0.77
CA ALA A 179 -10.95 8.69 0.20
C ALA A 179 -10.43 9.09 -1.18
N VAL A 180 -11.29 9.63 -2.05
CA VAL A 180 -10.89 10.12 -3.38
C VAL A 180 -9.93 11.30 -3.27
N TYR A 181 -10.23 12.28 -2.42
CA TYR A 181 -9.35 13.42 -2.18
C TYR A 181 -7.97 12.99 -1.63
N ILE A 182 -7.97 12.05 -0.69
CA ILE A 182 -6.73 11.54 -0.09
C ILE A 182 -5.91 10.74 -1.10
N ALA A 183 -6.56 9.94 -1.96
CA ALA A 183 -5.87 9.24 -3.05
C ALA A 183 -5.16 10.25 -3.99
N GLY A 184 -5.86 11.32 -4.37
CA GLY A 184 -5.28 12.40 -5.17
C GLY A 184 -4.13 13.13 -4.46
N LEU A 185 -4.28 13.41 -3.16
CA LEU A 185 -3.22 14.02 -2.36
C LEU A 185 -1.96 13.15 -2.30
N ILE A 186 -2.10 11.84 -2.05
CA ILE A 186 -0.97 10.89 -2.03
C ILE A 186 -0.31 10.83 -3.41
N TYR A 187 -1.09 10.86 -4.50
CA TYR A 187 -0.56 10.92 -5.86
C TYR A 187 0.32 12.15 -6.09
N VAL A 188 -0.17 13.34 -5.72
CA VAL A 188 0.57 14.61 -5.83
C VAL A 188 1.81 14.62 -4.94
N LEU A 189 1.71 14.14 -3.70
CA LEU A 189 2.86 14.03 -2.79
C LEU A 189 3.96 13.13 -3.37
N ASN A 190 3.58 12.07 -4.10
CA ASN A 190 4.57 11.21 -4.74
C ASN A 190 5.27 11.89 -5.93
N ILE A 191 4.55 12.75 -6.68
CA ILE A 191 5.16 13.62 -7.71
C ILE A 191 6.18 14.57 -7.05
N MET A 192 5.77 15.25 -5.98
CA MET A 192 6.66 16.18 -5.25
C MET A 192 7.88 15.46 -4.68
N ARG A 193 7.71 14.26 -4.12
CA ARG A 193 8.82 13.41 -3.66
C ARG A 193 9.81 13.13 -4.78
N GLY A 194 9.33 12.72 -5.96
CA GLY A 194 10.17 12.47 -7.12
C GLY A 194 10.95 13.72 -7.54
N ALA A 195 10.29 14.88 -7.57
CA ALA A 195 10.93 16.13 -7.94
C ALA A 195 12.00 16.57 -6.93
N LEU A 196 11.72 16.41 -5.63
CA LEU A 196 12.65 16.74 -4.57
C LEU A 196 13.90 15.86 -4.60
N ILE A 197 13.76 14.56 -4.90
CA ILE A 197 14.91 13.66 -5.10
C ILE A 197 15.82 14.19 -6.20
N ILE A 198 15.26 14.50 -7.37
CA ILE A 198 16.01 14.99 -8.52
C ILE A 198 16.69 16.32 -8.18
N LEU A 199 15.98 17.24 -7.52
CA LEU A 199 16.55 18.53 -7.13
C LEU A 199 17.74 18.38 -6.17
N LEU A 200 17.60 17.56 -5.12
CA LEU A 200 18.66 17.35 -4.13
C LEU A 200 19.89 16.65 -4.75
N VAL A 201 19.68 15.66 -5.60
CA VAL A 201 20.78 14.90 -6.21
C VAL A 201 21.45 15.69 -7.33
N GLU A 202 20.70 16.32 -8.24
CA GLU A 202 21.27 17.03 -9.38
C GLU A 202 21.85 18.40 -9.00
N ARG A 203 21.15 19.18 -8.16
CA ARG A 203 21.57 20.56 -7.83
C ARG A 203 22.48 20.63 -6.61
N LEU A 204 22.19 19.86 -5.56
CA LEU A 204 23.01 19.86 -4.34
C LEU A 204 24.07 18.75 -4.35
N SER A 205 24.10 17.90 -5.38
CA SER A 205 25.07 16.80 -5.51
C SER A 205 25.05 15.83 -4.33
N TRP A 206 23.88 15.66 -3.69
CA TRP A 206 23.71 14.69 -2.60
C TRP A 206 23.68 13.28 -3.16
N ASP A 207 24.15 12.32 -2.35
CA ASP A 207 24.14 10.91 -2.73
C ASP A 207 22.71 10.38 -2.94
N TYR A 208 22.48 9.72 -4.08
CA TYR A 208 21.15 9.22 -4.44
C TYR A 208 20.64 8.21 -3.40
N TYR A 209 21.50 7.34 -2.89
CA TYR A 209 21.09 6.34 -1.91
C TYR A 209 20.66 7.00 -0.59
N LEU A 210 21.43 7.98 -0.09
CA LEU A 210 21.07 8.76 1.09
C LEU A 210 19.71 9.46 0.93
N VAL A 211 19.50 10.16 -0.19
CA VAL A 211 18.26 10.92 -0.44
C VAL A 211 17.08 9.96 -0.63
N HIS A 212 17.17 9.01 -1.55
CA HIS A 212 16.05 8.15 -1.92
C HIS A 212 15.71 7.13 -0.83
N THR A 213 16.71 6.50 -0.22
CA THR A 213 16.50 5.35 0.68
C THR A 213 16.31 5.77 2.12
N ILE A 214 17.04 6.79 2.61
CA ILE A 214 16.98 7.19 4.02
C ILE A 214 16.00 8.35 4.20
N LEU A 215 16.29 9.49 3.58
CA LEU A 215 15.51 10.71 3.79
C LEU A 215 14.08 10.58 3.25
N MET A 216 13.92 10.15 2.01
CA MET A 216 12.59 10.15 1.38
C MET A 216 11.69 9.03 1.87
N LYS A 217 12.23 7.85 2.21
CA LYS A 217 11.42 6.80 2.86
C LYS A 217 10.99 7.24 4.26
N GLY A 218 11.90 7.79 5.06
CA GLY A 218 11.59 8.32 6.39
C GLY A 218 10.52 9.42 6.34
N PHE A 219 10.71 10.41 5.45
CA PHE A 219 9.73 11.47 5.24
C PHE A 219 8.38 10.93 4.77
N SER A 220 8.36 9.94 3.86
CA SER A 220 7.11 9.32 3.40
C SER A 220 6.34 8.65 4.54
N ILE A 221 7.02 7.97 5.47
CA ILE A 221 6.38 7.37 6.65
C ILE A 221 5.71 8.46 7.51
N VAL A 222 6.44 9.54 7.81
CA VAL A 222 5.92 10.66 8.60
C VAL A 222 4.70 11.29 7.91
N VAL A 223 4.78 11.54 6.60
CA VAL A 223 3.68 12.10 5.81
C VAL A 223 2.47 11.16 5.82
N ILE A 224 2.65 9.85 5.66
CA ILE A 224 1.55 8.88 5.73
C ILE A 224 0.91 8.89 7.12
N MET A 225 1.70 8.98 8.21
CA MET A 225 1.15 9.10 9.56
C MET A 225 0.33 10.37 9.75
N ILE A 226 0.79 11.52 9.23
CA ILE A 226 0.06 12.79 9.27
C ILE A 226 -1.25 12.68 8.48
N ILE A 227 -1.21 12.14 7.26
CA ILE A 227 -2.40 11.92 6.45
C ILE A 227 -3.37 11.03 7.20
N PHE A 228 -2.90 9.90 7.73
CA PHE A 228 -3.73 8.95 8.46
C PHE A 228 -4.35 9.57 9.71
N TYR A 229 -3.59 10.37 10.46
CA TYR A 229 -4.13 11.15 11.58
C TYR A 229 -5.21 12.13 11.13
N TYR A 230 -4.97 12.89 10.06
CA TYR A 230 -5.96 13.79 9.48
C TYR A 230 -7.24 13.04 9.06
N VAL A 231 -7.09 11.84 8.48
CA VAL A 231 -8.23 10.97 8.13
C VAL A 231 -9.04 10.59 9.37
N LEU A 232 -8.35 10.18 10.44
CA LEU A 232 -8.99 9.75 11.69
C LEU A 232 -9.69 10.90 12.42
N VAL A 233 -9.14 12.12 12.38
CA VAL A 233 -9.80 13.30 12.96
C VAL A 233 -11.02 13.69 12.11
N SER A 234 -10.89 13.55 10.80
CA SER A 234 -11.93 13.96 9.87
C SER A 234 -13.14 13.00 9.88
N CYS A 235 -12.92 11.67 9.79
CA CYS A 235 -13.98 10.67 9.65
C CYS A 235 -14.29 9.97 11.00
N GLU A 236 -15.26 10.51 11.75
CA GLU A 236 -15.66 9.99 13.07
C GLU A 236 -16.02 8.49 13.06
N GLU A 237 -16.72 8.03 12.01
CA GLU A 237 -17.07 6.63 11.85
C GLU A 237 -15.82 5.74 11.80
N LEU A 238 -14.78 6.18 11.10
CA LEU A 238 -13.53 5.46 11.02
C LEU A 238 -12.82 5.45 12.37
N THR A 239 -12.82 6.59 13.08
CA THR A 239 -12.30 6.69 14.44
C THR A 239 -13.00 5.70 15.36
N HIS A 240 -14.33 5.58 15.27
CA HIS A 240 -15.10 4.62 16.05
C HIS A 240 -14.69 3.18 15.74
N LYS A 241 -14.54 2.83 14.46
CA LYS A 241 -14.06 1.49 14.05
C LYS A 241 -12.67 1.19 14.59
N PHE A 242 -11.72 2.13 14.49
CA PHE A 242 -10.37 1.92 15.05
C PHE A 242 -10.37 1.85 16.58
N LYS A 243 -11.18 2.65 17.27
CA LYS A 243 -11.35 2.55 18.74
C LYS A 243 -11.94 1.20 19.14
N GLU A 244 -12.89 0.66 18.38
CA GLU A 244 -13.46 -0.67 18.62
C GLU A 244 -12.43 -1.77 18.34
N LEU A 245 -11.65 -1.64 17.26
CA LEU A 245 -10.55 -2.56 16.91
C LEU A 245 -9.50 -2.60 18.01
N SER A 246 -9.00 -1.44 18.42
CA SER A 246 -8.04 -1.28 19.52
C SER A 246 -8.58 -1.93 20.80
N ARG A 247 -9.85 -1.68 21.15
CA ARG A 247 -10.47 -2.33 22.32
C ARG A 247 -10.55 -3.84 22.20
N LYS A 248 -10.73 -4.42 21.00
CA LYS A 248 -10.73 -5.87 20.81
C LYS A 248 -9.32 -6.48 20.85
N ILE A 249 -8.32 -5.78 20.30
CA ILE A 249 -6.92 -6.20 20.36
C ILE A 249 -6.42 -6.17 21.81
N PHE A 250 -6.55 -5.00 22.46
CA PHE A 250 -6.03 -4.72 23.80
C PHE A 250 -7.02 -4.99 24.93
N ARG A 251 -8.19 -5.59 24.65
CA ARG A 251 -8.93 -6.27 25.70
C ARG A 251 -7.99 -7.37 26.18
N MET A 252 -7.24 -7.07 27.24
CA MET A 252 -6.72 -8.07 28.12
C MET A 252 -7.93 -8.92 28.47
N SER A 253 -7.91 -10.14 27.95
CA SER A 253 -8.61 -11.22 28.58
C SER A 253 -8.30 -11.10 30.06
N LYS A 254 -9.28 -10.66 30.85
CA LYS A 254 -9.40 -11.12 32.23
C LYS A 254 -9.59 -12.64 32.13
N ILE A 255 -8.51 -13.35 31.84
CA ILE A 255 -8.40 -14.79 31.90
C ILE A 255 -7.45 -15.01 33.06
N LEU A 256 -8.09 -15.41 34.16
CA LEU A 256 -7.62 -16.09 35.36
C LEU A 256 -6.31 -15.58 35.98
#